data_AF-A0A5F0LRD3-F1
#
_entry.id   AF-A0A5F0LRD3-F1
#
_cell.length_a   1.000
_cell.length_b   1.000
_cell.length_c   1.000
_cell.angle_alpha   90.00
_cell.angle_beta   90.00
_cell.angle_gamma   90.00
#
_symmetry.space_group_name_H-M   'P 1'
#
loop_
_entity.id
_entity.type
_entity.pdbx_description
1 polymer ?
#
loop_
_entity_poly.entity_id
_entity_poly.type
_entity_poly.pdbx_seq_one_letter_code
_entity_poly.pdbx_strand_id
1 'polypeptide(L)'
;MTFLQRASVLTLTILLAACAETVPLTETKPVPAPLQPVAAAVNPAWAGRLATGSFACDMGNKVEVKVDGSNNVSLVWKGSTYKMTPVSTSTGALRFEDKGDGLVWIQIPSKSMLLNSKIGQQLANDCKNR
;
A
#
# COMPACT_ATOMS: atom_id res chain seq x y z
N MET A 1 9.51 17.21 -60.89
CA MET A 1 10.43 18.18 -60.24
C MET A 1 10.35 17.91 -58.74
N THR A 2 11.25 17.08 -58.20
CA THR A 2 12.56 17.45 -57.60
C THR A 2 12.42 17.86 -56.12
N PHE A 3 12.54 16.92 -55.18
CA PHE A 3 13.74 16.64 -54.33
C PHE A 3 13.59 17.26 -52.92
N LEU A 4 13.68 16.45 -51.85
CA LEU A 4 14.73 16.45 -50.79
C LEU A 4 15.03 17.84 -50.19
N GLN A 5 15.20 18.07 -48.88
CA GLN A 5 15.85 17.31 -47.79
C GLN A 5 15.37 17.97 -46.45
N ARG A 6 15.59 17.51 -45.20
CA ARG A 6 16.49 16.51 -44.56
C ARG A 6 15.74 15.72 -43.47
N ALA A 7 16.32 14.61 -43.04
CA ALA A 7 16.10 14.01 -41.73
C ALA A 7 17.39 14.12 -40.90
N SER A 8 17.28 14.22 -39.57
CA SER A 8 18.41 14.06 -38.64
C SER A 8 17.93 13.30 -37.40
N VAL A 9 18.26 12.02 -37.34
CA VAL A 9 18.09 11.16 -36.16
C VAL A 9 19.49 10.84 -35.64
N LEU A 10 19.79 11.20 -34.39
CA LEU A 10 21.02 10.76 -33.71
C LEU A 10 20.68 9.70 -32.67
N THR A 11 20.74 8.44 -33.11
CA THR A 11 20.78 7.26 -32.23
C THR A 11 22.19 7.04 -31.71
N LEU A 12 22.38 7.02 -30.40
CA LEU A 12 23.64 6.66 -29.75
C LEU A 12 23.54 5.24 -29.15
N THR A 13 23.85 4.23 -29.96
CA THR A 13 23.94 2.83 -29.51
C THR A 13 25.34 2.50 -29.00
N ILE A 14 25.43 2.18 -27.71
CA ILE A 14 26.66 1.68 -27.08
C ILE A 14 26.55 0.15 -26.99
N LEU A 15 27.43 -0.58 -27.67
CA LEU A 15 27.65 -2.01 -27.42
C LEU A 15 28.97 -2.18 -26.65
N LEU A 16 28.90 -2.81 -25.48
CA LEU A 16 30.07 -3.33 -24.76
C LEU A 16 30.22 -4.83 -25.03
N ALA A 17 31.47 -5.29 -24.96
CA ALA A 17 31.91 -6.58 -25.50
C ALA A 17 31.37 -7.82 -24.75
N ALA A 18 31.25 -8.92 -25.48
CA ALA A 18 31.06 -10.27 -24.94
C ALA A 18 32.33 -11.11 -25.21
N CYS A 19 32.80 -11.82 -24.19
CA CYS A 19 33.93 -12.76 -24.30
C CYS A 19 33.55 -14.13 -23.72
N ALA A 20 33.61 -15.14 -24.59
CA ALA A 20 33.88 -16.56 -24.36
C ALA A 20 33.22 -17.34 -23.20
N GLU A 21 32.59 -18.45 -23.57
CA GLU A 21 32.20 -19.56 -22.69
C GLU A 21 33.42 -20.37 -22.23
N THR A 22 33.39 -20.90 -21.01
CA THR A 22 33.93 -22.25 -20.69
C THR A 22 33.16 -22.82 -19.50
N VAL A 23 32.77 -24.10 -19.59
CA VAL A 23 32.03 -24.81 -18.53
C VAL A 23 32.87 -26.01 -18.08
N PRO A 24 33.14 -26.17 -16.78
CA PRO A 24 33.42 -27.47 -16.18
C PRO A 24 32.23 -27.93 -15.32
N LEU A 25 31.90 -29.21 -15.46
CA LEU A 25 30.77 -29.87 -14.80
C LEU A 25 31.12 -30.35 -13.38
N THR A 26 30.04 -30.64 -12.63
CA THR A 26 29.96 -31.59 -11.50
C THR A 26 30.08 -30.99 -10.09
N GLU A 27 28.94 -30.96 -9.39
CA GLU A 27 28.83 -31.39 -7.98
C GLU A 27 27.40 -31.91 -7.75
N THR A 28 27.25 -33.08 -7.14
CA THR A 28 25.96 -33.75 -6.92
C THR A 28 25.15 -33.07 -5.82
N LYS A 29 23.93 -32.58 -6.11
CA LYS A 29 23.03 -31.99 -5.11
C LYS A 29 21.90 -32.98 -4.72
N PRO A 30 21.65 -33.24 -3.43
CA PRO A 30 20.52 -34.05 -2.99
C PRO A 30 19.17 -33.39 -3.32
N VAL A 31 18.18 -34.19 -3.70
CA VAL A 31 16.79 -33.74 -3.92
C VAL A 31 16.12 -33.48 -2.56
N PRO A 32 15.71 -32.23 -2.23
CA PRO A 32 14.89 -31.98 -1.05
C PRO A 32 13.44 -32.39 -1.32
N ALA A 33 12.78 -33.00 -0.33
CA ALA A 33 11.34 -33.27 -0.40
C ALA A 33 10.53 -31.97 -0.55
N PRO A 34 9.33 -32.00 -1.16
CA PRO A 34 8.51 -30.80 -1.31
C PRO A 34 8.08 -30.24 0.05
N LEU A 35 8.63 -29.09 0.42
CA LEU A 35 8.15 -28.31 1.56
C LEU A 35 6.78 -27.73 1.19
N GLN A 36 5.71 -28.33 1.74
CA GLN A 36 4.38 -27.74 1.68
C GLN A 36 4.42 -26.40 2.43
N PRO A 37 3.98 -25.27 1.83
CA PRO A 37 3.92 -24.02 2.56
C PRO A 37 2.85 -24.10 3.64
N VAL A 38 3.27 -24.24 4.89
CA VAL A 38 2.41 -23.87 6.02
C VAL A 38 2.16 -22.37 5.90
N ALA A 39 0.94 -22.02 5.49
CA ALA A 39 0.48 -20.64 5.42
C ALA A 39 0.29 -20.10 6.85
N ALA A 40 1.39 -19.79 7.52
CA ALA A 40 1.36 -19.00 8.74
C ALA A 40 0.63 -17.70 8.44
N ALA A 41 -0.39 -17.37 9.24
CA ALA A 41 -1.15 -16.14 9.06
C ALA A 41 -0.24 -14.94 9.36
N VAL A 42 0.35 -14.35 8.31
CA VAL A 42 1.22 -13.17 8.43
C VAL A 42 0.34 -11.97 8.76
N ASN A 43 0.30 -11.62 10.05
CA ASN A 43 -0.25 -10.35 10.49
C ASN A 43 0.51 -9.20 9.80
N PRO A 44 -0.18 -8.19 9.28
CA PRO A 44 0.46 -7.12 8.53
C PRO A 44 1.27 -6.24 9.49
N ALA A 45 2.40 -5.69 9.02
CA ALA A 45 3.33 -4.92 9.85
C ALA A 45 2.71 -3.68 10.54
N TRP A 46 1.54 -3.22 10.09
CA TRP A 46 0.79 -2.15 10.73
C TRP A 46 -0.13 -2.61 11.87
N ALA A 47 -0.48 -3.90 11.99
CA ALA A 47 -1.52 -4.38 12.91
C ALA A 47 -1.23 -4.06 14.37
N GLY A 48 0.02 -4.25 14.83
CA GLY A 48 0.44 -3.90 16.19
C GLY A 48 0.58 -2.38 16.45
N ARG A 49 0.35 -1.53 15.44
CA ARG A 49 0.43 -0.06 15.53
C ARG A 49 -0.92 0.63 15.32
N LEU A 50 -1.91 -0.08 14.76
CA LEU A 50 -3.25 0.46 14.51
C LEU A 50 -4.06 0.49 15.82
N ALA A 51 -4.57 1.65 16.18
CA ALA A 51 -5.62 1.75 17.18
C ALA A 51 -6.97 1.33 16.57
N THR A 52 -7.65 0.39 17.23
CA THR A 52 -8.98 -0.13 16.86
C THR A 52 -9.97 0.11 17.99
N GLY A 53 -11.27 0.05 17.68
CA GLY A 53 -12.35 0.38 18.61
C GLY A 53 -13.15 1.61 18.18
N SER A 54 -13.76 2.28 19.15
CA SER A 54 -14.62 3.45 18.94
C SER A 54 -13.86 4.75 19.19
N PHE A 55 -13.78 5.58 18.16
CA PHE A 55 -13.16 6.89 18.21
C PHE A 55 -14.20 7.98 18.44
N ALA A 56 -13.97 8.79 19.46
CA ALA A 56 -14.65 10.08 19.64
C ALA A 56 -13.82 11.17 18.95
N CYS A 57 -14.47 11.98 18.12
CA CYS A 57 -13.84 13.00 17.28
C CYS A 57 -14.45 14.38 17.56
N ASP A 58 -13.82 15.43 17.05
CA ASP A 58 -14.33 16.80 17.11
C ASP A 58 -15.73 16.94 16.49
N MET A 59 -16.46 17.96 16.96
CA MET A 59 -17.84 18.25 16.58
C MET A 59 -18.83 17.08 16.82
N GLY A 60 -18.50 16.17 17.75
CA GLY A 60 -19.34 15.03 18.11
C GLY A 60 -19.33 13.88 17.09
N ASN A 61 -18.43 13.91 16.10
CA ASN A 61 -18.27 12.81 15.15
C ASN A 61 -17.82 11.52 15.87
N LYS A 62 -18.23 10.38 15.32
CA LYS A 62 -17.86 9.04 15.80
C LYS A 62 -17.43 8.18 14.62
N VAL A 63 -16.35 7.42 14.82
CA VAL A 63 -15.83 6.45 13.84
C VAL A 63 -15.52 5.15 14.58
N GLU A 64 -15.91 4.00 14.05
CA GLU A 64 -15.47 2.70 14.57
C GLU A 64 -14.45 2.08 13.61
N VAL A 65 -13.39 1.46 14.13
CA VAL A 65 -12.29 0.90 13.34
C VAL A 65 -11.99 -0.52 13.80
N LYS A 66 -12.02 -1.48 12.87
CA LYS A 66 -11.75 -2.92 13.13
C LYS A 66 -10.78 -3.46 12.07
N VAL A 67 -9.94 -4.41 12.43
CA VAL A 67 -9.14 -5.18 11.46
C VAL A 67 -10.04 -6.25 10.83
N ASP A 68 -9.99 -6.39 9.50
CA ASP A 68 -10.63 -7.52 8.81
C ASP A 68 -9.68 -8.72 8.70
N GLY A 69 -10.23 -9.93 8.51
CA GLY A 69 -9.45 -11.16 8.35
C GLY A 69 -8.67 -11.25 7.02
N SER A 70 -8.55 -10.15 6.28
CA SER A 70 -7.90 -10.05 4.96
C SER A 70 -6.84 -8.96 4.92
N ASN A 71 -6.31 -8.55 6.08
CA ASN A 71 -5.29 -7.51 6.23
C ASN A 71 -5.72 -6.13 5.70
N ASN A 72 -7.00 -5.80 5.83
CA ASN A 72 -7.57 -4.47 5.63
C ASN A 72 -8.22 -3.98 6.94
N VAL A 73 -8.84 -2.81 6.87
CA VAL A 73 -9.57 -2.20 7.98
C VAL A 73 -11.02 -1.99 7.58
N SER A 74 -11.94 -2.45 8.43
CA SER A 74 -13.35 -2.06 8.37
C SER A 74 -13.54 -0.77 9.17
N LEU A 75 -14.10 0.25 8.53
CA LEU A 75 -14.39 1.56 9.13
C LEU A 75 -15.88 1.83 9.10
N VAL A 76 -16.49 2.09 10.25
CA VAL A 76 -17.91 2.47 10.35
C VAL A 76 -18.00 3.98 10.60
N TRP A 77 -18.72 4.69 9.73
CA TRP A 77 -18.98 6.12 9.88
C TRP A 77 -20.39 6.46 9.37
N LYS A 78 -21.14 7.26 10.13
CA LYS A 78 -22.54 7.65 9.84
C LYS A 78 -23.48 6.47 9.49
N GLY A 79 -23.23 5.29 10.07
CA GLY A 79 -24.03 4.08 9.86
C GLY A 79 -23.61 3.22 8.66
N SER A 80 -22.73 3.71 7.79
CA SER A 80 -22.16 2.95 6.67
C SER A 80 -20.85 2.29 7.08
N THR A 81 -20.57 1.12 6.50
CA THR A 81 -19.32 0.37 6.69
C THR A 81 -18.49 0.42 5.40
N TYR A 82 -17.22 0.80 5.52
CA TYR A 82 -16.28 1.01 4.41
C TYR A 82 -15.09 0.07 4.53
N LYS A 83 -14.57 -0.43 3.40
CA LYS A 83 -13.41 -1.33 3.38
C LYS A 83 -12.14 -0.54 3.02
N MET A 84 -11.39 -0.20 4.05
CA MET A 84 -10.21 0.65 3.98
C MET A 84 -8.95 -0.20 3.75
N THR A 85 -8.33 -0.05 2.58
CA THR A 85 -7.10 -0.78 2.18
C THR A 85 -5.86 -0.03 2.69
N PRO A 86 -4.84 -0.67 3.29
CA PRO A 86 -3.63 0.01 3.73
C PRO A 86 -2.84 0.63 2.57
N VAL A 87 -2.27 1.81 2.80
CA VAL A 87 -1.43 2.54 1.84
C VAL A 87 -0.10 2.91 2.51
N SER A 88 1.01 2.54 1.86
CA SER A 88 2.36 2.86 2.33
C SER A 88 2.60 4.37 2.44
N THR A 89 3.25 4.80 3.52
CA THR A 89 3.62 6.21 3.74
C THR A 89 5.12 6.33 4.04
N SER A 90 5.74 7.42 3.62
CA SER A 90 7.12 7.77 3.98
C SER A 90 7.25 8.38 5.38
N THR A 91 6.17 8.98 5.89
CA THR A 91 6.12 9.66 7.21
C THR A 91 5.86 8.70 8.37
N GLY A 92 5.62 7.41 8.09
CA GLY A 92 5.28 6.41 9.10
C GLY A 92 3.86 6.51 9.67
N ALA A 93 3.06 7.49 9.25
CA ALA A 93 1.64 7.58 9.56
C ALA A 93 0.88 6.37 8.98
N LEU A 94 -0.05 5.79 9.72
CA LEU A 94 -0.88 4.71 9.17
C LEU A 94 -1.97 5.33 8.32
N ARG A 95 -2.03 4.95 7.04
CA ARG A 95 -3.01 5.45 6.07
C ARG A 95 -3.78 4.27 5.50
N PHE A 96 -5.10 4.40 5.45
CA PHE A 96 -5.99 3.43 4.81
C PHE A 96 -6.98 4.18 3.93
N GLU A 97 -7.33 3.60 2.78
CA GLU A 97 -8.18 4.24 1.78
C GLU A 97 -9.30 3.32 1.32
N ASP A 98 -10.50 3.86 1.22
CA ASP A 98 -11.52 3.38 0.29
C ASP A 98 -11.48 4.32 -0.92
N LYS A 99 -10.89 3.87 -2.03
CA LYS A 99 -10.78 4.66 -3.26
C LYS A 99 -12.12 4.76 -4.00
N GLY A 100 -13.03 3.80 -3.79
CA GLY A 100 -14.35 3.76 -4.40
C GLY A 100 -15.21 4.90 -3.86
N ASP A 101 -15.27 5.05 -2.53
CA ASP A 101 -15.99 6.15 -1.88
C ASP A 101 -15.15 7.43 -1.78
N GLY A 102 -13.83 7.33 -1.82
CA GLY A 102 -12.90 8.46 -1.67
C GLY A 102 -12.60 8.77 -0.21
N LEU A 103 -12.74 7.80 0.69
CA LEU A 103 -12.44 7.97 2.10
C LEU A 103 -10.96 7.67 2.39
N VAL A 104 -10.36 8.49 3.24
CA VAL A 104 -8.99 8.28 3.74
C VAL A 104 -9.01 8.37 5.26
N TRP A 105 -8.64 7.27 5.91
CA TRP A 105 -8.39 7.20 7.34
C TRP A 105 -6.90 7.32 7.62
N ILE A 106 -6.51 8.27 8.47
CA ILE A 106 -5.12 8.48 8.86
C ILE A 106 -5.01 8.40 10.38
N GLN A 107 -4.09 7.59 10.87
CA GLN A 107 -3.67 7.60 12.28
C GLN A 107 -2.22 8.11 12.40
N ILE A 108 -2.04 9.07 13.30
CA ILE A 108 -0.75 9.58 13.78
C ILE A 108 -0.68 9.35 15.30
N PRO A 109 0.51 9.40 15.94
CA PRO A 109 0.68 8.91 17.32
C PRO A 109 -0.27 9.49 18.39
N SER A 110 -0.80 10.70 18.19
CA SER A 110 -1.68 11.38 19.15
C SER A 110 -3.17 11.41 18.78
N LYS A 111 -3.52 11.14 17.51
CA LYS A 111 -4.90 11.30 16.99
C LYS A 111 -5.09 10.66 15.62
N SER A 112 -6.36 10.51 15.23
CA SER A 112 -6.77 10.06 13.91
C SER A 112 -7.67 11.09 13.20
N MET A 113 -7.85 10.93 11.90
CA MET A 113 -8.75 11.77 11.10
C MET A 113 -9.31 11.02 9.89
N LEU A 114 -10.54 11.36 9.51
CA LEU A 114 -11.23 10.87 8.32
C LEU A 114 -11.36 12.01 7.30
N LEU A 115 -10.91 11.77 6.07
CA LEU A 115 -10.94 12.74 4.97
C LEU A 115 -11.74 12.19 3.79
N ASN A 116 -12.30 13.08 2.97
CA ASN A 116 -12.78 12.81 1.63
C ASN A 116 -11.73 13.32 0.63
N SER A 117 -11.01 12.41 -0.04
CA SER A 117 -9.96 12.75 -1.01
C SER A 117 -10.50 13.29 -2.34
N LYS A 118 -11.74 12.97 -2.72
CA LYS A 118 -12.34 13.43 -3.99
C LYS A 118 -12.62 14.93 -3.99
N ILE A 119 -12.98 15.50 -2.84
CA ILE A 119 -13.32 16.92 -2.67
C ILE A 119 -12.36 17.67 -1.71
N GLY A 120 -11.30 17.01 -1.24
CA GLY A 120 -10.31 17.61 -0.34
C GLY A 120 -10.83 18.00 1.05
N GLN A 121 -11.96 17.43 1.50
CA GLN A 121 -12.64 17.82 2.74
C GLN A 121 -12.25 16.94 3.93
N GLN A 122 -12.09 17.53 5.11
CA GLN A 122 -12.01 16.79 6.37
C GLN A 122 -13.41 16.46 6.90
N LEU A 123 -13.68 15.18 7.14
CA LEU A 123 -14.98 14.66 7.56
C LEU A 123 -15.07 14.48 9.08
N ALA A 124 -13.96 14.08 9.71
CA ALA A 124 -13.80 14.01 11.17
C ALA A 124 -12.33 14.28 11.53
N ASN A 125 -12.11 15.03 12.62
CA ASN A 125 -10.79 15.43 13.11
C ASN A 125 -10.63 15.11 14.60
N ASP A 126 -9.37 15.14 15.07
CA ASP A 126 -8.95 14.89 16.45
C ASP A 126 -9.55 13.63 17.08
N CYS A 127 -9.76 12.60 16.24
CA CYS A 127 -10.36 11.34 16.65
C CYS A 127 -9.43 10.59 17.61
N LYS A 128 -9.91 10.33 18.83
CA LYS A 128 -9.19 9.60 19.88
C LYS A 128 -9.99 8.36 20.27
N ASN A 129 -9.28 7.24 20.43
CA ASN A 129 -9.88 6.00 20.91
C ASN A 129 -10.33 6.20 22.37
N ARG A 130 -11.52 5.72 22.71
CA ARG A 130 -12.12 5.85 24.04
C ARG A 130 -11.87 4.62 24.92
#